data_AF-A0AAE4JBQ6-F1
#
_entry.id   AF-A0AAE4JBQ6-F1
#
_cell.length_a   1.000
_cell.length_b   1.000
_cell.length_c   1.000
_cell.angle_alpha   90.00
_cell.angle_beta   90.00
_cell.angle_gamma   90.00
#
_symmetry.space_group_name_H-M   'P 1'
#
loop_
_entity.id
_entity.type
_entity.pdbx_description
1 polymer ?
#
loop_
_entity_poly.entity_id
_entity_poly.type
_entity_poly.pdbx_seq_one_letter_code
_entity_poly.pdbx_strand_id
1 'polypeptide(L)'
;MAWIFALNAECGERETHARDLARHFDGWPAGVFENEGAWWCGVAPEGLSRIGPQSAEEAAAMTAAGRRLYWLLRTAPPVYRYALAGVETDLFRTYDELVAEKDLTIFPGLVVAEEIWARTGRRAEFSDFAPGYRWLPYRGETHR
;
A
#
# COMPACT_ATOMS: atom_id res chain seq x y z
N MET A 1 14.24 11.25 11.91
CA MET A 1 13.79 10.36 10.82
C MET A 1 12.61 11.04 10.16
N ALA A 2 12.53 11.02 8.83
CA ALA A 2 11.41 11.61 8.11
C ALA A 2 10.28 10.57 8.02
N TRP A 3 9.10 10.93 8.49
CA TRP A 3 7.87 10.13 8.39
C TRP A 3 7.31 10.33 7.00
N ILE A 4 7.67 9.42 6.09
CA ILE A 4 7.27 9.52 4.69
C ILE A 4 5.91 8.83 4.54
N PHE A 5 4.92 9.58 4.06
CA PHE A 5 3.66 9.02 3.61
C PHE A 5 3.86 8.44 2.20
N ALA A 6 3.61 7.14 2.05
CA ALA A 6 3.79 6.44 0.79
C ALA A 6 2.76 5.32 0.63
N LEU A 7 2.56 4.87 -0.60
CA LEU A 7 2.00 3.55 -0.92
C LEU A 7 3.17 2.60 -1.18
N ASN A 8 3.23 1.49 -0.43
CA ASN A 8 4.21 0.44 -0.67
C ASN A 8 3.49 -0.83 -1.10
N ALA A 9 3.95 -1.40 -2.21
CA ALA A 9 3.40 -2.61 -2.81
C ALA A 9 4.50 -3.65 -3.03
N GLU A 10 4.24 -4.86 -2.56
CA GLU A 10 5.14 -6.00 -2.76
C GLU A 10 4.72 -6.75 -4.04
N CYS A 11 5.69 -7.08 -4.91
CA CYS A 11 5.48 -7.54 -6.29
C CYS A 11 5.99 -8.95 -6.60
N GLY A 12 6.39 -9.71 -5.57
CA GLY A 12 6.97 -11.03 -5.70
C GLY A 12 8.42 -11.00 -6.15
N GLU A 13 8.88 -12.13 -6.69
CA GLU A 13 10.30 -12.35 -7.04
C GLU A 13 10.74 -11.65 -8.33
N ARG A 14 9.82 -11.00 -9.06
CA ARG A 14 10.09 -10.42 -10.38
C ARG A 14 10.23 -8.91 -10.31
N GLU A 15 11.44 -8.41 -10.57
CA GLU A 15 11.71 -6.97 -10.66
C GLU A 15 10.82 -6.27 -11.70
N THR A 16 10.54 -6.94 -12.82
CA THR A 16 9.71 -6.38 -13.90
C THR A 16 8.31 -6.02 -13.42
N HIS A 17 7.73 -6.80 -12.50
CA HIS A 17 6.43 -6.50 -11.91
C HIS A 17 6.44 -5.20 -11.12
N ALA A 18 7.46 -4.99 -10.26
CA ALA A 18 7.61 -3.75 -9.51
C ALA A 18 7.86 -2.54 -10.43
N ARG A 19 8.61 -2.73 -11.52
CA ARG A 19 8.83 -1.69 -12.53
C ARG A 19 7.56 -1.35 -13.31
N ASP A 20 6.77 -2.34 -13.69
CA ASP A 20 5.50 -2.12 -14.39
C ASP A 20 4.50 -1.39 -13.50
N LEU A 21 4.46 -1.73 -12.20
CA LEU A 21 3.68 -0.98 -11.24
C LEU A 21 4.17 0.46 -11.10
N ALA A 22 5.48 0.69 -10.96
CA ALA A 22 6.05 2.03 -10.84
C ALA A 22 5.70 2.92 -12.04
N ARG A 23 5.74 2.38 -13.27
CA ARG A 23 5.34 3.11 -14.49
C ARG A 23 3.85 3.48 -14.50
N HIS A 24 3.00 2.70 -13.84
CA HIS A 24 1.57 3.00 -13.76
C HIS A 24 1.26 4.22 -12.89
N PHE A 25 2.13 4.53 -11.93
CA PHE A 25 2.06 5.74 -11.09
C PHE A 25 2.74 6.96 -11.73
N ASP A 26 2.81 7.02 -13.07
CA ASP A 26 3.47 8.13 -13.77
C ASP A 26 2.96 9.50 -13.28
N GLY A 27 3.92 10.41 -13.07
CA GLY A 27 3.69 11.71 -12.42
C GLY A 27 3.79 11.71 -10.89
N TRP A 28 4.10 10.57 -10.25
CA TRP A 28 4.42 10.50 -8.82
C TRP A 28 5.82 9.89 -8.62
N PRO A 29 6.61 10.33 -7.62
CA PRO A 29 7.87 9.70 -7.30
C PRO A 29 7.66 8.22 -6.90
N ALA A 30 8.07 7.33 -7.79
CA ALA A 30 8.03 5.88 -7.59
C ALA A 30 9.44 5.30 -7.57
N GLY A 31 9.73 4.48 -6.56
CA GLY A 31 10.97 3.73 -6.40
C GLY A 31 10.72 2.22 -6.51
N VAL A 32 11.72 1.51 -7.02
CA VAL A 32 11.76 0.04 -7.06
C VAL A 32 12.97 -0.44 -6.29
N PHE A 33 12.77 -1.39 -5.38
CA PHE A 33 13.84 -1.94 -4.55
C PHE A 33 13.56 -3.39 -4.20
N GLU A 34 14.59 -4.12 -3.81
CA GLU A 34 14.52 -5.53 -3.40
C GLU A 34 14.70 -5.63 -1.88
N ASN A 35 13.96 -6.53 -1.26
CA ASN A 35 14.10 -6.88 0.15
C ASN A 35 13.69 -8.35 0.38
N GLU A 36 14.58 -9.15 0.96
CA GLU A 36 14.35 -10.55 1.32
C GLU A 36 13.83 -11.44 0.17
N GLY A 37 14.34 -11.24 -1.04
CA GLY A 37 13.97 -11.97 -2.25
C GLY A 37 12.70 -11.45 -2.93
N ALA A 38 12.06 -10.42 -2.37
CA ALA A 38 10.86 -9.79 -2.89
C ALA A 38 11.16 -8.40 -3.47
N TRP A 39 10.57 -8.10 -4.62
CA TRP A 39 10.63 -6.78 -5.23
C TRP A 39 9.47 -5.92 -4.80
N TRP A 40 9.76 -4.67 -4.48
CA TRP A 40 8.81 -3.68 -3.98
C TRP A 40 8.73 -2.49 -4.90
N CYS A 41 7.55 -1.89 -4.94
CA CYS A 41 7.29 -0.59 -5.53
C CYS A 41 6.77 0.35 -4.44
N GLY A 42 7.53 1.41 -4.16
CA GLY A 42 7.15 2.47 -3.21
C GLY A 42 6.82 3.75 -3.96
N VAL A 43 5.67 4.36 -3.67
CA VAL A 43 5.21 5.60 -4.32
C VAL A 43 4.96 6.65 -3.25
N ALA A 44 5.77 7.71 -3.27
CA ALA A 44 5.73 8.77 -2.27
C ALA A 44 5.21 10.08 -2.91
N PRO A 45 3.96 10.51 -2.64
CA PRO A 45 3.50 11.85 -3.00
C PRO A 45 4.44 12.96 -2.54
N GLU A 46 4.65 13.95 -3.40
CA GLU A 46 5.34 15.18 -3.03
C GLU A 46 4.40 16.17 -2.33
N GLY A 47 4.99 17.13 -1.61
CA GLY A 47 4.23 18.22 -0.97
C GLY A 47 3.48 17.84 0.30
N LEU A 48 3.67 16.63 0.82
CA LEU A 48 3.14 16.20 2.12
C LEU A 48 4.16 16.41 3.25
N SER A 49 3.64 16.57 4.47
CA SER A 49 4.47 16.65 5.67
C SER A 49 5.34 15.40 5.84
N ARG A 50 6.60 15.62 6.22
CA ARG A 50 7.62 14.58 6.46
C ARG A 50 7.76 14.21 7.94
N ILE A 51 6.82 14.66 8.78
CA ILE A 51 6.78 14.38 10.22
C ILE A 51 5.36 13.93 10.64
N GLY A 52 4.57 13.44 9.70
CA GLY A 52 3.15 13.14 9.91
C GLY A 52 2.26 14.40 9.98
N PRO A 53 0.94 14.23 10.13
CA PRO A 53 0.02 15.36 10.16
C PRO A 53 0.12 16.13 11.49
N GLN A 54 0.68 17.33 11.42
CA GLN A 54 0.76 18.30 12.53
C GLN A 54 -0.47 19.20 12.60
N SER A 55 -1.38 19.10 11.62
CA SER A 55 -2.64 19.83 11.59
C SER A 55 -3.74 19.00 10.92
N ALA A 56 -4.99 19.43 11.09
CA ALA A 56 -6.12 18.86 10.39
C ALA A 56 -6.03 19.04 8.86
N GLU A 57 -5.41 20.13 8.39
CA GLU A 57 -5.19 20.39 6.96
C GLU A 57 -4.19 19.39 6.37
N GLU A 58 -3.09 19.12 7.09
CA GLU A 58 -2.11 18.13 6.66
C GLU A 58 -2.71 16.71 6.67
N ALA A 59 -3.51 16.36 7.67
CA ALA A 59 -4.24 15.09 7.71
C ALA A 59 -5.21 14.94 6.52
N ALA A 60 -5.91 16.03 6.16
CA ALA A 60 -6.79 16.06 5.00
C ALA A 60 -6.01 15.90 3.69
N ALA A 61 -4.87 16.57 3.55
CA ALA A 61 -3.99 16.45 2.38
C ALA A 61 -3.44 15.02 2.21
N MET A 62 -2.97 14.41 3.30
CA MET A 62 -2.51 13.01 3.30
C MET A 62 -3.65 12.04 2.97
N THR A 63 -4.84 12.26 3.53
CA THR A 63 -6.03 11.46 3.20
C THR A 63 -6.39 11.56 1.71
N ALA A 64 -6.35 12.77 1.13
CA ALA A 64 -6.62 12.98 -0.29
C ALA A 64 -5.57 12.28 -1.16
N ALA A 65 -4.29 12.35 -0.78
CA ALA A 65 -3.21 11.64 -1.45
C ALA A 65 -3.38 10.12 -1.37
N GLY A 66 -3.67 9.57 -0.19
CA GLY A 66 -3.95 8.14 0.01
C GLY A 66 -5.10 7.64 -0.86
N ARG A 67 -6.22 8.38 -0.90
CA ARG A 67 -7.35 8.04 -1.79
C ARG A 67 -6.95 8.02 -3.26
N ARG A 68 -6.11 8.95 -3.70
CA ARG A 68 -5.61 9.00 -5.08
C ARG A 68 -4.65 7.84 -5.39
N LEU A 69 -3.78 7.49 -4.45
CA LEU A 69 -2.89 6.32 -4.56
C LEU A 69 -3.71 5.03 -4.72
N TYR A 70 -4.73 4.81 -3.88
CA TYR A 70 -5.60 3.65 -4.03
C TYR A 70 -6.39 3.67 -5.34
N TRP A 71 -6.87 4.82 -5.79
CA TRP A 71 -7.56 4.91 -7.08
C TRP A 71 -6.66 4.49 -8.24
N LEU A 72 -5.40 4.94 -8.26
CA LEU A 72 -4.41 4.51 -9.26
C LEU A 72 -4.09 3.02 -9.13
N LEU A 73 -3.90 2.53 -7.91
CA LEU A 73 -3.61 1.12 -7.65
C LEU A 73 -4.75 0.19 -8.14
N ARG A 74 -6.01 0.63 -8.05
CA ARG A 74 -7.17 -0.14 -8.55
C ARG A 74 -7.14 -0.37 -10.05
N THR A 75 -6.51 0.53 -10.81
CA THR A 75 -6.40 0.44 -12.27
C THR A 75 -5.06 -0.11 -12.72
N ALA A 76 -4.17 -0.47 -11.77
CA ALA A 76 -2.85 -0.99 -12.05
C ALA A 76 -2.90 -2.43 -12.59
N PRO A 77 -1.88 -2.87 -13.34
CA PRO A 77 -1.75 -4.27 -13.71
C PRO A 77 -1.70 -5.17 -12.45
N PRO A 78 -2.21 -6.41 -12.51
CA PRO A 78 -2.25 -7.34 -11.37
C PRO A 78 -0.89 -7.98 -11.11
N VAL A 79 0.11 -7.15 -10.78
CA VAL A 79 1.52 -7.55 -10.65
C VAL A 79 2.04 -7.49 -9.21
N TYR A 80 1.21 -7.03 -8.27
CA TYR A 80 1.53 -6.97 -6.84
C TYR A 80 0.80 -8.05 -6.04
N ARG A 81 1.39 -8.54 -4.95
CA ARG A 81 0.74 -9.48 -4.02
C ARG A 81 -0.07 -8.74 -2.96
N TYR A 82 0.46 -7.64 -2.44
CA TYR A 82 -0.25 -6.80 -1.47
C TYR A 82 0.31 -5.38 -1.47
N ALA A 83 -0.47 -4.43 -0.97
CA ALA A 83 -0.08 -3.03 -0.88
C ALA A 83 -0.76 -2.31 0.30
N LEU A 84 -0.09 -1.30 0.84
CA LEU A 84 -0.60 -0.47 1.93
C LEU A 84 -0.11 0.97 1.75
N ALA A 85 -1.01 1.95 1.91
CA ALA A 85 -0.65 3.36 1.97
C ALA A 85 -0.74 3.85 3.42
N GLY A 86 0.19 4.71 3.79
CA GLY A 86 0.29 5.27 5.13
C GLY A 86 1.66 5.86 5.41
N VAL A 87 1.82 6.37 6.63
CA VAL A 87 3.10 6.83 7.16
C VAL A 87 3.95 5.62 7.53
N GLU A 88 5.23 5.62 7.13
CA GLU A 88 6.21 4.55 7.46
C GLU A 88 5.70 3.14 7.10
N THR A 89 5.11 3.03 5.89
CA THR A 89 4.66 1.76 5.34
C THR A 89 5.74 1.03 4.54
N ASP A 90 6.96 1.57 4.49
CA ASP A 90 8.10 0.92 3.88
C ASP A 90 8.41 -0.39 4.60
N LEU A 91 8.35 -1.50 3.85
CA LEU A 91 8.59 -2.84 4.38
C LEU A 91 7.75 -3.16 5.64
N PHE A 92 6.50 -2.67 5.70
CA PHE A 92 5.66 -2.79 6.90
C PHE A 92 5.51 -4.24 7.40
N ARG A 93 5.43 -5.19 6.47
CA ARG A 93 5.46 -6.64 6.70
C ARG A 93 6.09 -7.31 5.50
N THR A 94 6.88 -8.35 5.73
CA THR A 94 7.27 -9.27 4.66
C THR A 94 6.08 -10.16 4.29
N TYR A 95 6.20 -10.91 3.19
CA TYR A 95 5.11 -11.81 2.77
C TYR A 95 4.79 -12.85 3.84
N ASP A 96 5.82 -13.48 4.41
CA ASP A 96 5.66 -14.53 5.43
C ASP A 96 5.08 -13.97 6.73
N GLU A 97 5.52 -12.78 7.14
CA GLU A 97 4.94 -12.09 8.29
C GLU A 97 3.47 -11.73 8.07
N LEU A 98 3.12 -11.25 6.87
CA LEU A 98 1.74 -10.88 6.54
C LEU A 98 0.80 -12.09 6.55
N VAL A 99 1.21 -13.23 5.97
CA VAL A 99 0.37 -14.44 5.97
C VAL A 99 0.29 -15.11 7.34
N ALA A 100 1.29 -14.89 8.20
CA ALA A 100 1.29 -15.36 9.59
C ALA A 100 0.49 -14.46 10.54
N GLU A 101 0.16 -13.24 10.12
CA GLU A 101 -0.60 -12.29 10.93
C GLU A 101 -2.01 -12.84 11.24
N LYS A 102 -2.36 -12.81 12.53
CA LYS A 102 -3.65 -13.34 12.99
C LYS A 102 -4.80 -12.41 12.65
N ASP A 103 -4.50 -11.11 12.64
CA ASP A 103 -5.49 -10.07 12.41
C ASP A 103 -5.00 -9.00 11.43
N LEU A 104 -5.35 -9.19 10.16
CA LEU A 104 -5.06 -8.20 9.12
C LEU A 104 -5.85 -6.90 9.27
N THR A 105 -6.90 -6.85 10.11
CA THR A 105 -7.73 -5.65 10.26
C THR A 105 -7.02 -4.48 10.93
N ILE A 106 -5.85 -4.75 11.54
CA ILE A 106 -4.94 -3.73 12.08
C ILE A 106 -4.31 -2.85 10.99
N PHE A 107 -4.40 -3.26 9.72
CA PHE A 107 -3.87 -2.53 8.57
C PHE A 107 -5.02 -1.93 7.72
N PRO A 108 -5.65 -0.83 8.17
CA PRO A 108 -6.68 -0.16 7.36
C PRO A 108 -6.08 0.31 6.03
N GLY A 109 -6.75 0.03 4.92
CA GLY A 109 -6.21 0.29 3.58
C GLY A 109 -5.43 -0.87 2.98
N LEU A 110 -5.17 -1.96 3.70
CA LEU A 110 -4.43 -3.10 3.15
C LEU A 110 -5.18 -3.70 1.96
N VAL A 111 -4.51 -3.77 0.82
CA VAL A 111 -4.94 -4.47 -0.39
C VAL A 111 -4.13 -5.77 -0.48
N VAL A 112 -4.80 -6.88 -0.76
CA VAL A 112 -4.16 -8.19 -0.94
C VAL A 112 -4.73 -8.90 -2.15
N ALA A 113 -3.89 -9.69 -2.82
CA ALA A 113 -4.35 -10.63 -3.84
C ALA A 113 -5.30 -11.67 -3.21
N GLU A 114 -6.24 -12.19 -4.00
CA GLU A 114 -7.22 -13.18 -3.53
C GLU A 114 -6.58 -14.42 -2.91
N GLU A 115 -5.40 -14.82 -3.37
CA GLU A 115 -4.64 -15.93 -2.78
C GLU A 115 -4.28 -15.66 -1.32
N ILE A 116 -3.75 -14.47 -1.00
CA ILE A 116 -3.40 -14.08 0.38
C ILE A 116 -4.66 -13.98 1.23
N TRP A 117 -5.72 -13.36 0.71
CA TRP A 117 -7.01 -13.29 1.42
C TRP A 117 -7.57 -14.69 1.72
N ALA A 118 -7.47 -15.63 0.77
CA ALA A 118 -7.89 -17.00 0.96
C ALA A 118 -7.04 -17.73 2.02
N ARG A 119 -5.72 -17.55 1.99
CA ARG A 119 -4.78 -18.15 2.95
C ARG A 119 -4.94 -17.60 4.37
N THR A 120 -5.36 -16.35 4.50
CA THR A 120 -5.53 -15.65 5.79
C THR A 120 -6.98 -15.74 6.33
N GLY A 121 -7.79 -16.65 5.78
CA GLY A 121 -9.07 -17.05 6.35
C GLY A 121 -10.31 -16.37 5.76
N ARG A 122 -10.20 -15.67 4.62
CA ARG A 122 -11.33 -15.04 3.91
C ARG A 122 -12.20 -14.13 4.77
N ARG A 123 -11.55 -13.28 5.56
CA ARG A 123 -12.20 -12.30 6.45
C ARG A 123 -13.25 -11.46 5.71
N ALA A 124 -14.42 -11.31 6.31
CA ALA A 124 -15.58 -10.63 5.72
C ALA A 124 -15.45 -9.11 5.71
N GLU A 125 -14.50 -8.57 6.48
CA GLU A 125 -14.15 -7.16 6.55
C GLU A 125 -13.50 -6.67 5.26
N PHE A 126 -12.96 -7.59 4.45
CA PHE A 126 -12.40 -7.27 3.14
C PHE A 126 -13.52 -7.09 2.10
N SER A 127 -13.43 -5.98 1.37
CA SER A 127 -14.30 -5.66 0.23
C SER A 127 -13.59 -5.92 -1.10
N ASP A 128 -14.34 -5.88 -2.21
CA ASP A 128 -13.76 -5.88 -3.55
C ASP A 128 -12.91 -4.61 -3.78
N PHE A 129 -11.75 -4.79 -4.42
CA PHE A 129 -10.86 -3.69 -4.79
C PHE A 129 -10.73 -3.54 -6.31
N ALA A 130 -10.16 -4.56 -6.93
CA ALA A 130 -9.97 -4.74 -8.37
C ALA A 130 -10.07 -6.26 -8.66
N PRO A 131 -10.25 -6.71 -9.91
CA PRO A 131 -10.27 -8.14 -10.21
C PRO A 131 -9.03 -8.86 -9.66
N GLY A 132 -9.24 -9.90 -8.84
CA GLY A 132 -8.15 -10.63 -8.18
C GLY A 132 -7.62 -9.99 -6.89
N TYR A 133 -8.20 -8.89 -6.42
CA TYR A 133 -7.80 -8.18 -5.20
C TYR A 133 -8.94 -7.89 -4.24
N ARG A 134 -8.62 -8.00 -2.96
CA ARG A 134 -9.48 -7.67 -1.83
C ARG A 134 -8.81 -6.57 -1.00
N TRP A 135 -9.59 -5.74 -0.34
CA TRP A 135 -9.01 -4.72 0.54
C TRP A 135 -9.84 -4.39 1.77
N LEU A 136 -9.15 -3.89 2.79
CA LEU A 136 -9.75 -3.19 3.92
C LEU A 136 -9.89 -1.71 3.55
N PRO A 137 -11.10 -1.12 3.58
CA PRO A 137 -11.28 0.27 3.20
C PRO A 137 -10.37 1.23 3.98
N TYR A 138 -9.65 2.08 3.25
CA TYR A 138 -8.79 3.11 3.81
C TYR A 138 -9.63 4.18 4.55
N ARG A 139 -9.26 4.47 5.80
CA ARG A 139 -10.02 5.37 6.68
C ARG A 139 -9.56 6.83 6.63
N GLY A 140 -8.41 7.11 6.00
CA GLY A 140 -7.77 8.43 6.04
C GLY A 140 -6.87 8.61 7.25
N GLU A 141 -6.02 9.63 7.18
CA GLU A 141 -5.15 10.05 8.27
C GLU A 141 -5.91 10.95 9.24
N THR A 142 -5.60 10.83 10.53
CA THR A 142 -6.19 11.65 11.59
C THR A 142 -5.11 12.41 12.33
N HIS A 143 -5.35 13.70 12.59
CA HIS A 143 -4.58 14.47 13.56
C HIS A 143 -5.22 14.26 14.95
N ARG A 144 -4.44 13.87 15.95
CA ARG A 144 -4.85 13.75 17.36
C ARG A 144 -4.05 14.69 18.22
#